data_AF-A0A4Y2LC71-F1
#
_entry.id   AF-A0A4Y2LC71-F1
#
_cell.length_a   1.000
_cell.length_b   1.000
_cell.length_c   1.000
_cell.angle_alpha   90.00
_cell.angle_beta   90.00
_cell.angle_gamma   90.00
#
_symmetry.space_group_name_H-M   'P 1'
#
loop_
_entity.id
_entity.type
_entity.pdbx_description
1 polymer ?
#
loop_
_entity_poly.entity_id
_entity_poly.type
_entity_poly.pdbx_seq_one_letter_code
_entity_poly.pdbx_strand_id
1 'polypeptide(L)'
;MCILHFNELPFRHIFQHIDGQTAGPKSFSGPIEQQLTCYEKLPVVDCEPIDCSIPDIDRNLLSKDQQYLLDISNAITLGHCPEDLANRTLILCSIPDGYCGQPSH
;
A
#
# COMPACT_ATOMS: atom_id res chain seq x y z
N MET A 1 -8.55 -20.84 -4.94
CA MET A 1 -7.17 -20.35 -4.77
C MET A 1 -6.85 -19.46 -5.97
N CYS A 2 -6.78 -18.13 -5.76
CA CYS A 2 -6.58 -17.15 -6.85
C CYS A 2 -5.08 -16.94 -7.13
N ILE A 3 -4.70 -16.50 -8.34
CA ILE A 3 -3.31 -16.19 -8.72
C ILE A 3 -2.64 -15.23 -7.72
N LEU A 4 -3.41 -14.28 -7.18
CA LEU A 4 -2.94 -13.33 -6.17
C LEU A 4 -2.44 -14.02 -4.88
N HIS A 5 -3.08 -15.11 -4.46
CA HIS A 5 -2.68 -15.86 -3.26
C HIS A 5 -1.42 -16.71 -3.51
N PHE A 6 -1.13 -17.07 -4.77
CA PHE A 6 0.14 -17.70 -5.13
C PHE A 6 1.31 -16.70 -5.05
N ASN A 7 1.05 -15.45 -5.42
CA ASN A 7 2.04 -14.37 -5.37
C ASN A 7 2.33 -13.89 -3.95
N GLU A 8 1.44 -14.12 -2.98
CA GLU A 8 1.69 -13.79 -1.57
C GLU A 8 2.85 -14.60 -0.95
N LEU A 9 2.97 -15.88 -1.33
CA LEU A 9 3.99 -16.80 -0.79
C LEU A 9 5.44 -16.32 -0.96
N PRO A 10 5.91 -15.85 -2.14
CA PRO A 10 7.26 -15.32 -2.28
C PRO A 10 7.47 -14.03 -1.47
N PHE A 11 6.45 -13.19 -1.28
CA PHE A 11 6.58 -11.95 -0.51
C PHE A 11 6.45 -12.15 1.00
N ARG A 12 5.94 -13.30 1.47
CA ARG A 12 5.73 -13.55 2.90
C ARG A 12 6.98 -13.35 3.75
N HIS A 13 8.14 -13.81 3.30
CA HIS A 13 9.39 -13.63 4.05
C HIS A 13 9.84 -12.16 4.07
N ILE A 14 9.57 -11.41 3.01
CA ILE A 14 9.86 -9.98 2.93
C ILE A 14 8.96 -9.23 3.91
N PHE A 15 7.65 -9.48 3.87
CA PHE A 15 6.69 -8.88 4.82
C PHE A 15 7.03 -9.21 6.28
N GLN A 16 7.40 -10.47 6.56
CA GLN A 16 7.86 -10.86 7.89
C GLN A 16 9.14 -10.14 8.32
N HIS A 17 10.04 -9.84 7.39
CA HIS A 17 11.28 -9.13 7.68
C HIS A 17 11.03 -7.64 7.94
N ILE A 18 10.19 -6.99 7.14
CA ILE A 18 9.96 -5.53 7.23
C ILE A 18 8.92 -5.17 8.28
N ASP A 19 7.87 -5.97 8.44
CA ASP A 19 6.70 -5.69 9.29
C ASP A 19 6.53 -6.70 10.44
N GLY A 20 7.48 -7.61 10.60
CA GLY A 20 7.43 -8.62 11.65
C GLY A 20 6.34 -9.68 11.43
N GLN A 21 6.10 -10.50 12.46
CA GLN A 21 5.02 -11.48 12.40
C GLN A 21 3.68 -10.79 12.67
N THR A 22 2.80 -10.78 11.66
CA THR A 22 1.41 -10.39 11.83
C THR A 22 0.63 -11.52 12.52
N ALA A 23 -0.32 -11.18 13.40
CA ALA A 23 -1.04 -12.17 14.19
C ALA A 23 -2.12 -12.95 13.40
N GLY A 24 -2.16 -12.79 12.07
CA GLY A 24 -3.14 -13.40 11.17
C GLY A 24 -3.55 -12.49 10.00
N PRO A 25 -4.30 -13.01 9.01
CA PRO A 25 -4.68 -12.29 7.78
C PRO A 25 -5.66 -11.12 8.00
N LYS A 26 -6.07 -10.86 9.25
CA LYS A 26 -7.03 -9.80 9.62
C LYS A 26 -6.51 -8.89 10.73
N SER A 27 -5.34 -9.17 11.30
CA SER A 27 -4.78 -8.39 12.40
C SER A 27 -3.70 -7.48 11.86
N PHE A 28 -4.05 -6.21 11.69
CA PHE A 28 -3.12 -5.11 11.50
C PHE A 28 -2.37 -4.88 12.81
N SER A 29 -1.17 -5.43 12.95
CA SER A 29 -0.39 -5.34 14.18
C SER A 29 1.11 -5.22 13.98
N GLY A 30 1.59 -5.23 12.72
CA GLY A 30 2.99 -5.05 12.40
C GLY A 30 3.49 -3.64 12.77
N PRO A 31 4.79 -3.43 13.03
CA PRO A 31 5.34 -2.12 13.34
C PRO A 31 5.11 -1.07 12.25
N ILE A 32 5.13 -1.46 10.97
CA ILE A 32 4.84 -0.59 9.84
C ILE A 32 3.35 -0.24 9.86
N GLU A 33 2.48 -1.23 10.02
CA GLU A 33 1.03 -1.00 10.09
C GLU A 33 0.65 -0.07 11.24
N GLN A 34 1.27 -0.22 12.42
CA GLN A 34 1.07 0.68 13.56
C GLN A 34 1.48 2.10 13.22
N GLN A 35 2.62 2.29 12.54
CA GLN A 35 3.02 3.62 12.09
C GLN A 35 2.02 4.19 11.09
N LEU A 36 1.53 3.39 10.13
CA LEU A 36 0.59 3.82 9.09
C LEU A 36 -0.75 4.34 9.63
N THR A 37 -1.22 3.87 10.78
CA THR A 37 -2.46 4.41 11.41
C THR A 37 -2.39 5.92 11.68
N CYS A 38 -1.19 6.47 11.85
CA CYS A 38 -0.97 7.90 12.05
C CYS A 38 -0.97 8.71 10.75
N TYR A 39 -0.86 8.07 9.57
CA TYR A 39 -0.69 8.74 8.28
C TYR A 39 -1.97 8.78 7.43
N GLU A 40 -3.06 8.13 7.84
CA GLU A 40 -4.32 8.07 7.07
C GLU A 40 -4.91 9.45 6.75
N LYS A 41 -4.74 10.41 7.67
CA LYS A 41 -5.32 11.77 7.55
C LYS A 41 -4.34 12.81 7.04
N LEU A 42 -3.12 12.41 6.68
CA LEU A 42 -2.11 13.34 6.21
C LEU A 42 -2.33 13.67 4.73
N PRO A 43 -2.03 14.91 4.31
CA PRO A 43 -2.10 15.28 2.92
C PRO A 43 -1.12 14.44 2.11
N VAL A 44 -1.52 14.09 0.88
CA VAL A 44 -0.59 13.52 -0.10
C VAL A 44 0.43 14.58 -0.47
N VAL A 45 1.70 14.24 -0.29
CA VAL A 45 2.85 15.09 -0.63
C VAL A 45 3.71 14.38 -1.65
N ASP A 46 4.43 15.15 -2.46
CA ASP A 46 5.43 14.59 -3.37
C ASP A 46 6.57 13.95 -2.56
N CYS A 47 7.09 12.86 -3.09
CA CYS A 47 8.15 12.05 -2.51
C CYS A 47 9.40 12.14 -3.40
N GLU A 48 10.56 11.71 -2.86
CA GLU A 48 11.73 11.51 -3.69
C GLU A 48 11.45 10.39 -4.72
N PRO A 49 11.67 10.64 -6.03
CA PRO A 49 11.48 9.64 -7.06
C PRO A 49 12.40 8.43 -6.84
N ILE A 50 11.87 7.23 -7.04
CA ILE A 50 12.64 6.00 -6.96
C ILE A 50 13.03 5.56 -8.37
N ASP A 51 14.32 5.34 -8.61
CA ASP A 51 14.80 4.78 -9.86
C ASP A 51 14.37 3.31 -9.99
N CYS A 52 13.25 3.09 -10.67
CA CYS A 52 12.76 1.75 -10.98
C CYS A 52 12.19 1.69 -12.41
N SER A 53 12.53 0.62 -13.13
CA SER A 53 12.07 0.39 -14.49
C SER A 53 10.73 -0.34 -14.48
N ILE A 54 9.63 0.40 -14.64
CA ILE A 54 8.31 -0.20 -14.87
C ILE A 54 8.23 -0.64 -16.35
N PRO A 55 7.91 -1.90 -16.63
CA PRO A 55 7.77 -2.38 -18.01
C PRO A 55 6.62 -1.67 -18.73
N ASP A 56 6.82 -1.37 -20.00
CA ASP A 56 5.78 -0.83 -20.87
C ASP A 56 4.75 -1.93 -21.18
N ILE A 57 3.58 -1.82 -20.56
CA ILE A 57 2.49 -2.80 -20.66
C ILE A 57 1.27 -2.11 -21.25
N ASP A 58 0.67 -2.72 -22.27
CA ASP A 58 -0.61 -2.27 -22.81
C ASP A 58 -1.70 -2.34 -21.73
N ARG A 59 -2.19 -1.17 -21.31
CA ARG A 59 -3.23 -1.01 -20.29
C ARG A 59 -4.52 -1.75 -20.66
N ASN A 60 -4.80 -1.96 -21.93
CA ASN A 60 -6.00 -2.68 -22.38
C ASN A 60 -5.96 -4.18 -22.06
N LEU A 61 -4.76 -4.73 -21.81
CA LEU A 61 -4.57 -6.14 -21.43
C LEU A 61 -4.70 -6.35 -19.90
N LEU A 62 -4.83 -5.27 -19.13
CA LEU A 62 -4.83 -5.31 -17.67
C LEU A 62 -6.25 -5.30 -17.11
N SER A 63 -6.50 -6.07 -16.06
CA SER A 63 -7.71 -5.91 -15.24
C SER A 63 -7.72 -4.56 -14.53
N LYS A 64 -8.87 -4.16 -13.98
CA LYS A 64 -8.98 -2.90 -13.20
C LYS A 64 -7.98 -2.85 -12.04
N ASP A 65 -7.83 -3.97 -11.32
CA ASP A 65 -6.91 -4.06 -10.19
C ASP A 65 -5.44 -3.94 -10.65
N GLN A 66 -5.10 -4.55 -11.78
CA GLN A 66 -3.76 -4.46 -12.36
C GLN A 66 -3.44 -3.06 -12.88
N GLN A 67 -4.42 -2.38 -13.50
CA GLN A 67 -4.28 -0.98 -13.91
C GLN A 67 -4.05 -0.08 -12.69
N TYR A 68 -4.77 -0.33 -11.60
CA TYR A 68 -4.60 0.41 -10.36
C TYR A 68 -3.21 0.21 -9.75
N LEU A 69 -2.70 -1.03 -9.73
CA LEU A 69 -1.32 -1.32 -9.30
C LEU A 69 -0.27 -0.66 -10.20
N LEU A 70 -0.51 -0.59 -11.51
CA LEU A 70 0.35 0.12 -12.45
C LEU A 70 0.35 1.63 -12.19
N ASP A 71 -0.81 2.23 -11.94
CA ASP A 71 -0.93 3.66 -11.60
C ASP A 71 -0.18 3.99 -10.30
N ILE A 72 -0.32 3.17 -9.25
CA ILE A 72 0.43 3.32 -7.98
C ILE A 72 1.94 3.20 -8.23
N SER A 73 2.36 2.20 -9.00
CA SER A 73 3.78 1.98 -9.27
C SER A 73 4.39 3.21 -9.96
N ASN A 74 3.72 3.75 -10.98
CA ASN A 74 4.18 4.95 -11.69
C ASN A 74 4.24 6.17 -10.78
N ALA A 75 3.26 6.37 -9.89
CA ALA A 75 3.27 7.46 -8.94
C ALA A 75 4.47 7.40 -7.99
N ILE A 76 4.83 6.20 -7.52
CA ILE A 76 6.00 5.96 -6.67
C ILE A 76 7.30 6.23 -7.44
N THR A 77 7.43 5.73 -8.68
CA THR A 77 8.61 5.95 -9.53
C THR A 77 8.84 7.44 -9.79
N LEU A 78 7.77 8.17 -10.07
CA LEU A 78 7.83 9.60 -10.38
C LEU A 78 7.92 10.48 -9.14
N GLY A 79 7.70 9.92 -7.94
CA GLY A 79 7.62 10.68 -6.69
C GLY A 79 6.41 11.61 -6.61
N HIS A 80 5.39 11.42 -7.46
CA HIS A 80 4.22 12.29 -7.54
C HIS A 80 2.94 11.46 -7.64
N CYS A 81 2.01 11.68 -6.71
CA CYS A 81 0.74 10.97 -6.66
C CYS A 81 -0.41 11.88 -7.18
N PRO A 82 -1.03 11.55 -8.33
CA PRO A 82 -2.16 12.31 -8.85
C PRO A 82 -3.36 12.33 -7.90
N GLU A 83 -4.07 13.45 -7.85
CA GLU A 83 -5.25 13.62 -6.98
C GLU A 83 -6.36 12.60 -7.28
N ASP A 84 -6.55 12.24 -8.55
CA ASP A 84 -7.53 11.21 -8.93
C ASP A 84 -7.14 9.82 -8.41
N LEU A 85 -5.84 9.52 -8.32
CA LEU A 85 -5.32 8.27 -7.79
C LEU A 85 -5.41 8.25 -6.25
N ALA A 86 -5.08 9.36 -5.60
CA ALA A 86 -5.17 9.55 -4.15
C ALA A 86 -6.60 9.37 -3.60
N ASN A 87 -7.59 9.84 -4.35
CA ASN A 87 -9.00 9.80 -3.95
C ASN A 87 -9.72 8.48 -4.34
N ARG A 88 -9.04 7.53 -4.99
CA ARG A 88 -9.63 6.22 -5.29
C ARG A 88 -9.78 5.43 -3.99
N THR A 89 -11.00 5.37 -3.46
CA THR A 89 -11.32 4.54 -2.29
C THR A 89 -11.10 3.06 -2.61
N LEU A 90 -10.05 2.47 -2.04
CA LEU A 90 -9.95 1.03 -1.89
C LEU A 90 -11.00 0.58 -0.86
N ILE A 91 -12.02 -0.16 -1.30
CA ILE A 91 -12.98 -0.84 -0.39
C ILE A 91 -12.28 -2.05 0.28
N LEU A 92 -11.07 -1.87 0.82
CA LEU A 92 -10.34 -2.94 1.49
C LEU A 92 -10.04 -2.66 2.96
N CYS A 93 -10.21 -1.45 3.47
CA CYS A 93 -9.98 -1.17 4.89
C CYS A 93 -10.94 -0.11 5.41
N SER A 94 -12.14 -0.53 5.83
CA SER A 94 -12.81 0.19 6.92
C SER A 94 -12.06 -0.19 8.20
N ILE A 95 -11.00 0.55 8.55
CA ILE A 95 -10.38 0.44 9.88
C ILE A 95 -11.37 1.09 10.86
N PRO A 96 -11.82 0.41 11.92
CA PRO A 96 -12.64 1.05 12.93
C PRO A 96 -11.83 2.16 13.63
N ASP A 97 -12.39 3.37 13.68
CA ASP A 97 -11.80 4.53 14.36
C ASP A 97 -11.27 4.14 15.75
N GLY A 98 -9.95 4.23 15.97
CA GLY A 98 -9.35 3.66 17.17
C GLY A 98 -7.98 4.22 17.54
N TYR A 99 -7.99 5.39 18.19
CA TYR A 99 -6.97 5.92 19.11
C TYR A 99 -5.56 6.20 18.57
N CYS A 100 -5.37 7.39 17.99
CA CYS A 100 -4.06 8.04 18.01
C CYS A 100 -3.73 8.42 19.47
N GLY A 101 -2.74 7.76 20.08
CA GLY A 101 -2.28 8.07 21.43
C GLY A 101 -1.76 9.50 21.53
N GLN A 102 -2.22 10.24 22.54
CA GLN A 102 -1.70 11.57 22.86
C GLN A 102 -0.25 11.46 23.39
N PRO A 103 0.64 12.43 23.09
CA PRO A 103 1.98 12.44 23.65
C PRO A 103 1.92 12.71 25.16
N SER A 104 2.55 11.83 25.94
CA SER A 104 2.77 11.99 27.37
C SER A 104 3.67 13.21 27.64
N HIS A 105 3.24 14.00 28.62
CA HIS A 105 3.79 15.27 29.07
C HIS A 105 5.15 15.15 29.78
#